data_AF-A0A9J7BFE0-F1
#
_entry.id   AF-A0A9J7BFE0-F1
#
_cell.length_a   1.000
_cell.length_b   1.000
_cell.length_c   1.000
_cell.angle_alpha   90.00
_cell.angle_beta   90.00
_cell.angle_gamma   90.00
#
_symmetry.space_group_name_H-M   'P 1'
#
loop_
_entity.id
_entity.type
_entity.pdbx_description
1 polymer ?
#
loop_
_entity_poly.entity_id
_entity_poly.type
_entity_poly.pdbx_seq_one_letter_code
_entity_poly.pdbx_strand_id
1 'polypeptide(L)'
;MGTTQWFLYKRTAQYKADCHQTPAQRRRRDILELAGIYSLILLVIWTPRPWQFALWGIAAVCTIGVIALSFDGWKTMGICTENLRQSLWAIPLAGAIALFSIAVAGHLHTLRLPHSPYLFVRHYAWYAIWAGLQQLILQCFFLARSVRLIPNATAAAALSAALFAIAHLPNPVLTLITLVCGLASCLFFLRYKNLWPLAVAHAILGIAIAITIPGHLDHNMRVGISYLTWVDRPIISESVPFPNP
;
A
#
# COMPACT_ATOMS: atom_id res chain seq x y z
N MET A 1 -17.02 12.76 -20.30
CA MET A 1 -16.05 13.87 -20.43
C MET A 1 -14.77 13.72 -19.59
N GLY A 2 -14.55 12.63 -18.82
CA GLY A 2 -13.36 12.49 -17.96
C GLY A 2 -12.14 11.76 -18.54
N THR A 3 -12.29 10.99 -19.62
CA THR A 3 -11.18 10.25 -20.25
C THR A 3 -10.24 11.16 -21.05
N THR A 4 -10.78 12.18 -21.72
CA THR A 4 -10.02 13.08 -22.60
C THR A 4 -9.06 13.99 -21.83
N GLN A 5 -9.46 14.45 -20.63
CA GLN A 5 -8.62 15.27 -19.76
C GLN A 5 -7.41 14.48 -19.22
N TRP A 6 -7.56 13.17 -18.98
CA TRP A 6 -6.47 12.30 -18.53
C TRP A 6 -5.41 12.10 -19.61
N PHE A 7 -5.83 11.94 -20.87
CA PHE A 7 -4.93 11.88 -22.02
C PHE A 7 -4.22 13.22 -22.30
N LEU A 8 -4.91 14.34 -22.10
CA LEU A 8 -4.32 15.67 -22.27
C LEU A 8 -3.31 15.99 -21.16
N TYR A 9 -3.56 15.56 -19.93
CA TYR A 9 -2.63 15.69 -18.81
C TYR A 9 -1.37 14.82 -18.98
N LYS A 10 -1.52 13.60 -19.52
CA LYS A 10 -0.39 12.76 -19.98
C LYS A 10 0.52 13.49 -20.97
N ARG A 11 -0.01 14.44 -21.75
CA ARG A 11 0.72 15.11 -22.84
C ARG A 11 1.55 16.30 -22.36
N THR A 12 1.13 17.03 -21.33
CA THR A 12 1.78 18.27 -20.89
C THR A 12 2.89 18.06 -19.85
N ALA A 13 2.71 17.14 -18.90
CA ALA A 13 3.74 16.78 -17.92
C ALA A 13 4.93 16.05 -18.58
N GLN A 14 4.62 15.22 -19.57
CA GLN A 14 5.58 14.41 -20.32
C GLN A 14 6.34 15.21 -21.41
N TYR A 15 6.07 16.51 -21.55
CA TYR A 15 6.74 17.36 -22.54
C TYR A 15 8.04 17.99 -22.01
N LYS A 16 8.13 18.28 -20.70
CA LYS A 16 9.22 19.11 -20.15
C LYS A 16 10.49 18.33 -19.78
N ALA A 17 10.40 17.04 -19.44
CA ALA A 17 11.55 16.21 -19.08
C ALA A 17 12.12 15.36 -20.24
N ASP A 18 11.42 15.33 -21.38
CA ASP A 18 11.41 14.17 -22.27
C ASP A 18 11.67 14.52 -23.74
N CYS A 19 12.15 15.75 -24.01
CA CYS A 19 12.40 16.27 -25.37
C CYS A 19 13.46 15.44 -26.16
N HIS A 20 14.23 14.58 -25.48
CA HIS A 20 15.32 13.81 -26.10
C HIS A 20 15.16 12.28 -26.06
N GLN A 21 14.07 11.73 -25.49
CA GLN A 21 13.91 10.27 -25.34
C GLN A 21 12.88 9.67 -26.31
N THR A 22 13.28 8.62 -27.03
CA THR A 22 12.41 7.80 -27.88
C THR A 22 11.39 7.00 -27.04
N PRO A 23 10.24 6.60 -27.62
CA PRO A 23 9.26 5.77 -26.91
C PRO A 23 9.84 4.46 -26.36
N ALA A 24 10.77 3.83 -27.08
CA ALA A 24 11.44 2.61 -26.66
C ALA A 24 12.31 2.83 -25.40
N GLN A 25 13.03 3.96 -25.34
CA GLN A 25 13.86 4.32 -24.18
C GLN A 25 12.99 4.56 -22.93
N ARG A 26 11.85 5.24 -23.06
CA ARG A 26 10.93 5.47 -21.94
C ARG A 26 10.33 4.16 -21.42
N ARG A 27 9.90 3.28 -22.33
CA ARG A 27 9.39 1.95 -21.96
C ARG A 27 10.46 1.12 -21.24
N ARG A 28 11.70 1.11 -21.75
CA ARG A 28 12.82 0.42 -21.10
C ARG A 28 13.10 0.98 -19.71
N ARG A 29 13.09 2.31 -19.54
CA ARG A 29 13.24 2.97 -18.24
C ARG A 29 12.15 2.55 -17.26
N ASP A 30 10.88 2.58 -17.68
CA ASP A 30 9.75 2.17 -16.83
C ASP A 30 9.87 0.71 -16.37
N ILE A 31 10.31 -0.20 -17.26
CA ILE A 31 10.57 -1.60 -16.92
C ILE A 31 11.72 -1.72 -15.91
N LEU A 32 12.84 -1.01 -16.13
CA LEU A 32 14.00 -1.05 -15.23
C LEU A 32 13.68 -0.45 -13.86
N GLU A 33 12.96 0.67 -13.80
CA GLU A 33 12.50 1.25 -12.55
C GLU A 33 11.60 0.27 -11.80
N LEU A 34 10.60 -0.30 -12.48
CA LEU A 34 9.66 -1.24 -11.90
C LEU A 34 10.39 -2.49 -11.37
N ALA A 35 11.23 -3.11 -12.18
CA ALA A 35 11.98 -4.31 -11.78
C ALA A 35 12.98 -4.01 -10.65
N GLY A 36 13.73 -2.91 -10.73
CA GLY A 36 14.76 -2.55 -9.76
C GLY A 36 14.19 -2.22 -8.38
N ILE A 37 13.23 -1.29 -8.31
CA ILE A 37 12.61 -0.90 -7.04
C ILE A 37 11.77 -2.05 -6.46
N TYR A 38 11.05 -2.81 -7.31
CA TYR A 38 10.29 -3.95 -6.82
C TYR A 38 11.20 -5.04 -6.24
N SER A 39 12.31 -5.35 -6.91
CA SER A 39 13.30 -6.30 -6.38
C SER A 39 13.90 -5.81 -5.07
N LEU A 40 14.16 -4.51 -4.94
CA LEU A 40 14.65 -3.90 -3.70
C LEU A 40 13.62 -3.99 -2.56
N ILE A 41 12.34 -3.77 -2.84
CA ILE A 41 11.25 -3.96 -1.87
C ILE A 41 11.20 -5.43 -1.42
N LEU A 42 11.23 -6.38 -2.36
CA LEU A 42 11.25 -7.80 -2.02
C LEU A 42 12.49 -8.16 -1.19
N LEU A 43 13.66 -7.62 -1.54
CA LEU A 43 14.89 -7.82 -0.78
C LEU A 43 14.73 -7.36 0.67
N VAL A 44 14.13 -6.19 0.93
CA VAL A 44 13.83 -5.71 2.29
C VAL A 44 12.88 -6.65 3.04
N ILE A 45 11.83 -7.13 2.37
CA ILE A 45 10.80 -7.99 2.96
C ILE A 45 11.37 -9.37 3.35
N TRP A 46 12.32 -9.88 2.58
CA TRP A 46 12.90 -11.21 2.77
C TRP A 46 14.26 -11.22 3.52
N THR A 47 14.82 -10.06 3.86
CA THR A 47 16.08 -9.97 4.60
C THR A 47 15.86 -9.88 6.11
N PRO A 48 16.54 -10.70 6.94
CA PRO A 48 16.46 -10.60 8.39
C PRO A 48 17.22 -9.38 8.96
N ARG A 49 16.94 -9.05 10.22
CA ARG A 49 17.71 -8.03 10.97
C ARG A 49 19.14 -8.54 11.26
N PRO A 50 20.17 -7.67 11.30
CA PRO A 50 20.08 -6.20 11.26
C PRO A 50 20.07 -5.59 9.85
N TRP A 51 20.48 -6.34 8.83
CA TRP A 51 20.65 -5.85 7.44
C TRP A 51 19.38 -5.23 6.85
N GLN A 52 18.22 -5.72 7.27
CA GLN A 52 16.92 -5.19 6.90
C GLN A 52 16.79 -3.67 7.11
N PHE A 53 17.38 -3.10 8.18
CA PHE A 53 17.24 -1.68 8.48
C PHE A 53 17.94 -0.79 7.44
N ALA A 54 19.18 -1.15 7.08
CA ALA A 54 19.92 -0.43 6.05
C ALA A 54 19.24 -0.54 4.68
N LEU A 55 18.80 -1.75 4.31
CA LEU A 55 18.07 -1.97 3.07
C LEU A 55 16.75 -1.21 3.02
N TRP A 56 16.03 -1.11 4.14
CA TRP A 56 14.79 -0.35 4.23
C TRP A 56 15.05 1.14 3.94
N GLY A 57 16.12 1.71 4.52
CA GLY A 57 16.52 3.10 4.26
C GLY A 57 16.83 3.36 2.78
N ILE A 58 17.62 2.46 2.16
CA ILE A 58 17.94 2.53 0.72
C ILE A 58 16.66 2.41 -0.12
N ALA A 59 15.80 1.44 0.16
CA ALA A 59 14.54 1.23 -0.53
C ALA A 59 13.60 2.44 -0.43
N ALA A 60 13.48 3.03 0.76
CA ALA A 60 12.68 4.21 0.98
C ALA A 60 13.20 5.40 0.16
N VAL A 61 14.50 5.70 0.25
CA VAL A 61 15.11 6.82 -0.49
C VAL A 61 14.98 6.63 -2.01
N CYS A 62 15.29 5.44 -2.52
CA CYS A 62 15.17 5.16 -3.95
C CYS A 62 13.72 5.23 -4.43
N THR A 63 12.77 4.64 -3.70
CA THR A 63 11.36 4.63 -4.08
C THR A 63 10.77 6.04 -4.07
N ILE A 64 11.00 6.78 -2.98
CA ILE A 64 10.50 8.16 -2.86
C ILE A 64 11.18 9.07 -3.87
N GLY A 65 12.49 8.94 -4.09
CA GLY A 65 13.21 9.70 -5.10
C GLY A 65 12.68 9.45 -6.51
N VAL A 66 12.47 8.18 -6.88
CA VAL A 66 11.90 7.82 -8.18
C VAL A 66 10.46 8.32 -8.32
N ILE A 67 9.64 8.23 -7.28
CA ILE A 67 8.29 8.84 -7.27
C ILE A 67 8.40 10.36 -7.47
N ALA A 68 9.18 11.06 -6.66
CA ALA A 68 9.32 12.51 -6.72
C ALA A 68 9.78 13.01 -8.10
N LEU A 69 10.73 12.31 -8.73
CA LEU A 69 11.22 12.64 -10.07
C LEU A 69 10.25 12.30 -11.20
N SER A 70 9.16 11.59 -10.91
CA SER A 70 8.18 11.16 -11.93
C SER A 70 6.95 12.03 -12.05
N PHE A 71 6.81 13.01 -11.16
CA PHE A 71 5.60 13.80 -11.01
C PHE A 71 5.98 15.27 -10.84
N ASP A 72 5.36 16.15 -11.62
CA ASP A 72 5.62 17.60 -11.57
C ASP A 72 5.08 18.28 -10.29
N GLY A 73 4.39 17.53 -9.42
CA GLY A 73 3.91 18.02 -8.13
C GLY A 73 2.85 17.15 -7.48
N TRP A 74 2.45 17.53 -6.26
CA TRP A 74 1.51 16.83 -5.39
C TRP A 74 0.15 16.53 -6.05
N LYS A 75 -0.37 17.50 -6.80
CA LYS A 75 -1.65 17.35 -7.53
C LYS A 75 -1.63 16.17 -8.50
N THR A 76 -0.50 15.95 -9.13
CA THR A 76 -0.30 14.95 -10.19
C THR A 76 -0.18 13.53 -9.61
N MET A 77 0.28 13.46 -8.35
CA MET A 77 0.26 12.27 -7.48
C MET A 77 -1.14 11.99 -6.92
N GLY A 78 -2.12 12.87 -7.13
CA GLY A 78 -3.46 12.77 -6.53
C GLY A 78 -3.53 13.22 -5.07
N ILE A 79 -2.49 13.91 -4.58
CA ILE A 79 -2.47 14.58 -3.28
C ILE A 79 -3.03 15.98 -3.52
N CYS A 80 -4.36 16.06 -3.62
CA CYS A 80 -5.10 17.29 -3.91
C CYS A 80 -6.54 17.19 -3.39
N THR A 81 -7.27 18.29 -3.52
CA THR A 81 -8.70 18.39 -3.19
C THR A 81 -9.60 18.10 -4.39
N GLU A 82 -9.04 17.86 -5.59
CA GLU A 82 -9.82 17.55 -6.79
C GLU A 82 -10.52 16.20 -6.65
N ASN A 83 -11.79 16.14 -7.08
CA ASN A 83 -12.68 14.99 -6.93
C ASN A 83 -12.84 14.47 -5.49
N LEU A 84 -12.34 15.18 -4.47
CA LEU A 84 -12.32 14.71 -3.09
C LEU A 84 -13.72 14.28 -2.65
N ARG A 85 -14.71 15.17 -2.79
CA ARG A 85 -16.12 14.91 -2.47
C ARG A 85 -16.68 13.69 -3.21
N GLN A 86 -16.34 13.53 -4.49
CA GLN A 86 -16.80 12.41 -5.31
C GLN A 86 -16.17 11.08 -4.89
N SER A 87 -14.99 11.12 -4.27
CA SER A 87 -14.26 9.96 -3.77
C SER A 87 -14.48 9.68 -2.27
N LEU A 88 -15.15 10.56 -1.52
CA LEU A 88 -15.30 10.38 -0.07
C LEU A 88 -16.09 9.12 0.30
N TRP A 89 -16.93 8.58 -0.59
CA TRP A 89 -17.71 7.36 -0.33
C TRP A 89 -16.86 6.12 -0.05
N ALA A 90 -15.58 6.11 -0.46
CA ALA A 90 -14.66 5.01 -0.12
C ALA A 90 -14.50 4.84 1.40
N ILE A 91 -14.55 5.94 2.15
CA ILE A 91 -14.37 5.95 3.61
C ILE A 91 -15.56 5.26 4.33
N PRO A 92 -16.83 5.67 4.14
CA PRO A 92 -17.95 4.98 4.77
C PRO A 92 -18.12 3.56 4.25
N LEU A 93 -17.77 3.25 3.00
CA LEU A 93 -17.76 1.84 2.55
C LEU A 93 -16.73 1.02 3.34
N ALA A 94 -15.49 1.51 3.46
CA ALA A 94 -14.48 0.85 4.28
C ALA A 94 -14.91 0.73 5.75
N GLY A 95 -15.56 1.76 6.29
CA GLY A 95 -16.15 1.75 7.63
C GLY A 95 -17.23 0.68 7.78
N ALA A 96 -18.14 0.53 6.82
CA ALA A 96 -19.17 -0.49 6.84
C ALA A 96 -18.58 -1.91 6.81
N ILE A 97 -17.58 -2.15 5.96
CA ILE A 97 -16.85 -3.44 5.89
C ILE A 97 -16.12 -3.71 7.22
N ALA A 98 -15.48 -2.70 7.80
CA ALA A 98 -14.81 -2.82 9.10
C ALA A 98 -15.79 -3.16 10.22
N LEU A 99 -16.93 -2.45 10.30
CA LEU A 99 -17.97 -2.71 11.30
C LEU A 99 -18.56 -4.11 11.16
N PHE A 100 -18.83 -4.55 9.92
CA PHE A 100 -19.27 -5.92 9.66
C PHE A 100 -18.24 -6.95 10.13
N SER A 101 -16.96 -6.73 9.81
CA SER A 101 -15.87 -7.61 10.23
C SER A 101 -15.75 -7.67 11.76
N ILE A 102 -15.91 -6.53 12.44
CA ILE A 102 -15.91 -6.44 13.92
C ILE A 102 -17.10 -7.20 14.51
N ALA A 103 -18.31 -7.05 13.94
CA ALA A 103 -19.49 -7.77 14.40
C ALA A 103 -19.30 -9.29 14.28
N VAL A 104 -18.82 -9.76 13.13
CA VAL A 104 -18.50 -11.19 12.91
C VAL A 104 -17.43 -11.67 13.89
N ALA A 105 -16.35 -10.92 14.08
CA ALA A 105 -15.29 -11.27 15.03
C ALA A 105 -15.77 -11.28 16.48
N GLY A 106 -16.73 -10.41 16.84
CA GLY A 106 -17.38 -10.40 18.14
C GLY A 106 -18.20 -11.67 18.37
N HIS A 107 -18.97 -12.11 17.36
CA HIS A 107 -19.71 -13.38 17.42
C HIS A 107 -18.81 -14.62 17.48
N LEU A 108 -17.63 -14.55 16.85
CA LEU A 108 -16.66 -15.65 16.82
C LEU A 108 -15.66 -15.60 17.99
N HIS A 109 -15.76 -14.62 18.88
CA HIS A 109 -14.81 -14.38 19.98
C HIS A 109 -13.34 -14.24 19.53
N THR A 110 -13.10 -13.73 18.32
CA THR A 110 -11.76 -13.50 17.77
C THR A 110 -11.30 -12.05 17.89
N LEU A 111 -12.15 -11.16 18.41
CA LEU A 111 -11.89 -9.73 18.51
C LEU A 111 -10.73 -9.43 19.48
N ARG A 112 -9.75 -8.68 18.99
CA ARG A 112 -8.51 -8.32 19.70
C ARG A 112 -8.44 -6.81 19.87
N LEU A 113 -9.04 -6.31 20.92
CA LEU A 113 -8.97 -4.90 21.27
C LEU A 113 -7.93 -4.68 22.38
N PRO A 114 -7.09 -3.65 22.28
CA PRO A 114 -6.28 -3.19 23.40
C PRO A 114 -7.18 -2.78 24.58
N HIS A 115 -6.72 -3.00 25.80
CA HIS A 115 -7.43 -2.65 27.04
C HIS A 115 -7.78 -1.16 27.19
N SER A 116 -7.18 -0.27 26.39
CA SER A 116 -7.40 1.18 26.48
C SER A 116 -7.50 1.85 25.10
N PRO A 117 -8.44 2.79 24.90
CA PRO A 117 -8.53 3.60 23.68
C PRO A 117 -7.24 4.39 23.37
N TYR A 118 -6.53 4.87 24.39
CA TYR A 118 -5.26 5.58 24.20
C TYR A 118 -4.19 4.65 23.60
N LEU A 119 -4.10 3.41 24.10
CA LEU A 119 -3.17 2.41 23.57
C LEU A 119 -3.53 2.02 22.13
N PHE A 120 -4.82 1.92 21.83
CA PHE A 120 -5.31 1.67 20.47
C PHE A 120 -4.84 2.77 19.50
N VAL A 121 -5.12 4.03 19.81
CA VAL A 121 -4.73 5.16 18.95
C VAL A 121 -3.22 5.21 18.79
N ARG A 122 -2.47 5.09 19.89
CA ARG A 122 -0.99 5.12 19.85
C ARG A 122 -0.42 3.99 19.00
N HIS A 123 -1.00 2.78 19.08
CA HIS A 123 -0.54 1.63 18.32
C HIS A 123 -0.84 1.76 16.82
N TYR A 124 -2.06 2.16 16.47
CA TYR A 124 -2.52 2.18 15.07
C TYR A 124 -2.25 3.50 14.34
N ALA A 125 -1.85 4.58 15.03
CA ALA A 125 -1.44 5.82 14.36
C ALA A 125 -0.24 5.59 13.42
N TRP A 126 0.74 4.80 13.86
CA TRP A 126 1.88 4.45 13.01
C TRP A 126 1.49 3.56 11.84
N TYR A 127 0.54 2.64 12.07
CA TYR A 127 -0.03 1.83 11.00
C TYR A 127 -0.76 2.68 9.95
N ALA A 128 -1.51 3.71 10.34
CA ALA A 128 -2.21 4.58 9.40
C ALA A 128 -1.23 5.34 8.48
N ILE A 129 -0.10 5.80 9.02
CA ILE A 129 0.98 6.41 8.22
C ILE A 129 1.57 5.38 7.25
N TRP A 130 1.83 4.16 7.74
CA TRP A 130 2.34 3.06 6.92
C TRP A 130 1.38 2.66 5.80
N ALA A 131 0.07 2.58 6.07
CA ALA A 131 -0.96 2.33 5.06
C ALA A 131 -0.99 3.44 3.99
N GLY A 132 -0.84 4.70 4.39
CA GLY A 132 -0.71 5.83 3.46
C GLY A 132 0.52 5.70 2.54
N LEU A 133 1.67 5.29 3.09
CA LEU A 133 2.88 5.04 2.31
C LEU A 133 2.72 3.87 1.34
N GLN A 134 2.09 2.77 1.77
CA GLN A 134 1.77 1.65 0.87
C GLN A 134 0.85 2.09 -0.26
N GLN A 135 -0.16 2.92 0.04
CA GLN A 135 -1.05 3.47 -0.97
C GLN A 135 -0.33 4.39 -1.96
N LEU A 136 0.61 5.21 -1.47
CA LEU A 136 1.47 6.03 -2.32
C LEU A 136 2.30 5.15 -3.27
N ILE A 137 2.92 4.07 -2.77
CA ILE A 137 3.70 3.15 -3.60
C ILE A 137 2.80 2.47 -4.63
N LEU A 138 1.64 1.95 -4.23
CA LEU A 138 0.73 1.27 -5.15
C LEU A 138 0.26 2.21 -6.28
N GLN A 139 -0.17 3.43 -5.95
CA GLN A 139 -0.78 4.34 -6.92
C GLN A 139 0.23 5.17 -7.71
N CYS A 140 1.26 5.69 -7.03
CA CYS A 140 2.23 6.60 -7.64
C CYS A 140 3.46 5.88 -8.18
N PHE A 141 3.78 4.69 -7.68
CA PHE A 141 4.86 3.88 -8.25
C PHE A 141 4.30 2.78 -9.18
N PHE A 142 3.70 1.71 -8.65
CA PHE A 142 3.29 0.55 -9.47
C PHE A 142 2.29 0.91 -10.58
N LEU A 143 1.18 1.55 -10.22
CA LEU A 143 0.14 1.87 -11.20
C LEU A 143 0.62 2.89 -12.24
N ALA A 144 1.36 3.92 -11.82
CA ALA A 144 1.88 4.95 -12.71
C ALA A 144 2.78 4.37 -13.82
N ARG A 145 3.60 3.36 -13.51
CA ARG A 145 4.41 2.65 -14.53
C ARG A 145 3.54 1.70 -15.35
N SER A 146 2.67 0.93 -14.69
CA SER A 146 1.83 -0.05 -15.38
C SER A 146 0.95 0.59 -16.46
N VAL A 147 0.38 1.78 -16.24
CA VAL A 147 -0.43 2.49 -17.26
C VAL A 147 0.39 3.18 -18.37
N ARG A 148 1.72 3.23 -18.24
CA ARG A 148 2.64 3.62 -19.32
C ARG A 148 3.09 2.40 -20.13
N LEU A 149 3.17 1.23 -19.50
CA LEU A 149 3.58 -0.03 -20.13
C LEU A 149 2.42 -0.76 -20.82
N ILE A 150 1.20 -0.67 -20.29
CA ILE A 150 0.02 -1.40 -20.76
C ILE A 150 -1.07 -0.40 -21.18
N PRO A 151 -1.56 -0.45 -22.43
CA PRO A 151 -2.61 0.47 -22.90
C PRO A 151 -3.96 0.28 -22.18
N ASN A 152 -4.27 -0.95 -21.78
CA ASN A 152 -5.52 -1.27 -21.08
C ASN A 152 -5.39 -0.94 -19.57
N ALA A 153 -6.19 0.03 -19.14
CA ALA A 153 -6.20 0.53 -17.76
C ALA A 153 -6.50 -0.55 -16.71
N THR A 154 -7.41 -1.47 -17.00
CA THR A 154 -7.78 -2.58 -16.11
C THR A 154 -6.66 -3.60 -16.00
N ALA A 155 -6.00 -3.93 -17.12
CA ALA A 155 -4.83 -4.82 -17.11
C ALA A 155 -3.64 -4.19 -16.37
N ALA A 156 -3.43 -2.87 -16.51
CA ALA A 156 -2.43 -2.13 -15.72
C ALA A 156 -2.74 -2.14 -14.21
N ALA A 157 -4.02 -1.97 -13.84
CA ALA A 157 -4.46 -2.08 -12.46
C ALA A 157 -4.28 -3.50 -11.90
N ALA A 158 -4.61 -4.53 -12.69
CA ALA A 158 -4.41 -5.93 -12.32
C ALA A 158 -2.92 -6.27 -12.11
N LEU A 159 -2.03 -5.81 -13.00
CA LEU A 159 -0.59 -5.97 -12.80
C LEU A 159 -0.11 -5.31 -11.50
N SER A 160 -0.57 -4.08 -11.24
CA SER A 160 -0.18 -3.34 -10.02
C SER A 160 -0.65 -4.03 -8.75
N ALA A 161 -1.90 -4.52 -8.75
CA ALA A 161 -2.48 -5.30 -7.67
C ALA A 161 -1.75 -6.62 -7.45
N ALA A 162 -1.36 -7.31 -8.53
CA ALA A 162 -0.59 -8.55 -8.45
C ALA A 162 0.80 -8.33 -7.83
N LEU A 163 1.54 -7.30 -8.27
CA LEU A 163 2.84 -6.94 -7.68
C LEU A 163 2.71 -6.63 -6.19
N PHE A 164 1.67 -5.89 -5.82
CA PHE A 164 1.36 -5.58 -4.41
C PHE A 164 1.04 -6.85 -3.62
N ALA A 165 0.18 -7.73 -4.13
CA ALA A 165 -0.19 -8.98 -3.47
C ALA A 165 1.00 -9.94 -3.28
N ILE A 166 1.87 -10.06 -4.28
CA ILE A 166 3.09 -10.88 -4.22
C ILE A 166 4.04 -10.35 -3.13
N ALA A 167 4.13 -9.03 -2.94
CA ALA A 167 4.93 -8.47 -1.85
C ALA A 167 4.41 -8.84 -0.45
N HIS A 168 3.16 -9.31 -0.34
CA HIS A 168 2.58 -9.79 0.93
C HIS A 168 2.76 -11.28 1.17
N LEU A 169 3.39 -12.00 0.24
CA LEU A 169 3.76 -13.40 0.48
C LEU A 169 4.69 -13.51 1.70
N PRO A 170 4.67 -14.66 2.40
CA PRO A 170 3.85 -15.84 2.14
C PRO A 170 2.49 -15.86 2.88
N ASN A 171 1.97 -14.71 3.31
CA ASN A 171 0.72 -14.63 4.08
C ASN A 171 -0.51 -14.80 3.17
N PRO A 172 -1.21 -15.96 3.16
CA PRO A 172 -2.26 -16.23 2.17
C PRO A 172 -3.49 -15.33 2.36
N VAL A 173 -3.87 -15.05 3.61
CA VAL A 173 -4.99 -14.18 3.96
C VAL A 173 -4.71 -12.77 3.44
N LEU A 174 -3.54 -12.22 3.79
CA LEU A 174 -3.18 -10.87 3.41
C LEU A 174 -2.93 -10.74 1.90
N THR A 175 -2.30 -11.73 1.26
CA THR A 175 -2.09 -11.76 -0.19
C THR A 175 -3.42 -11.72 -0.95
N LEU A 176 -4.43 -12.50 -0.53
CA LEU A 176 -5.74 -12.48 -1.18
C LEU A 176 -6.45 -11.14 -1.00
N ILE A 177 -6.47 -10.61 0.23
CA ILE A 177 -7.10 -9.32 0.53
C ILE A 177 -6.42 -8.20 -0.26
N THR A 178 -5.09 -8.17 -0.26
CA THR A 178 -4.32 -7.12 -0.95
C THR A 178 -4.44 -7.21 -2.48
N LEU A 179 -4.67 -8.39 -3.05
CA LEU A 179 -5.00 -8.54 -4.47
C LEU A 179 -6.35 -7.88 -4.80
N VAL A 180 -7.40 -8.21 -4.04
CA VAL A 180 -8.76 -7.70 -4.29
C VAL A 180 -8.86 -6.21 -3.98
N CYS A 181 -8.45 -5.80 -2.77
CA CYS A 181 -8.48 -4.40 -2.35
C CYS A 181 -7.48 -3.55 -3.14
N GLY A 182 -6.33 -4.11 -3.53
CA GLY A 182 -5.35 -3.44 -4.38
C GLY A 182 -5.89 -3.16 -5.78
N LEU A 183 -6.56 -4.14 -6.41
CA LEU A 183 -7.22 -3.96 -7.70
C LEU A 183 -8.32 -2.89 -7.60
N ALA A 184 -9.21 -3.00 -6.61
CA ALA A 184 -10.26 -2.02 -6.37
C ALA A 184 -9.68 -0.61 -6.16
N SER A 185 -8.61 -0.50 -5.38
CA SER A 185 -7.92 0.77 -5.12
C SER A 185 -7.31 1.36 -6.38
N CYS A 186 -6.68 0.56 -7.24
CA CYS A 186 -6.12 1.02 -8.50
C CYS A 186 -7.21 1.52 -9.45
N LEU A 187 -8.30 0.76 -9.62
CA LEU A 187 -9.43 1.18 -10.46
C LEU A 187 -10.10 2.45 -9.92
N PHE A 188 -10.26 2.54 -8.60
CA PHE A 188 -10.77 3.73 -7.93
C PHE A 188 -9.86 4.94 -8.18
N PHE A 189 -8.54 4.78 -8.04
CA PHE A 189 -7.59 5.86 -8.26
C PHE A 189 -7.56 6.32 -9.72
N LEU A 190 -7.71 5.40 -10.68
CA LEU A 190 -7.85 5.77 -12.09
C LEU A 190 -9.11 6.59 -12.36
N ARG A 191 -10.19 6.34 -11.61
CA ARG A 191 -11.48 7.03 -11.75
C ARG A 191 -11.51 8.42 -11.10
N TYR A 192 -10.95 8.55 -9.90
CA TYR A 192 -11.06 9.77 -9.09
C TYR A 192 -9.76 10.56 -8.97
N LYS A 193 -8.61 9.90 -9.14
CA LYS A 193 -7.26 10.49 -9.02
C LYS A 193 -7.05 11.25 -7.70
N ASN A 194 -7.63 10.74 -6.60
CA ASN A 194 -7.46 11.30 -5.26
C ASN A 194 -6.95 10.23 -4.30
N LEU A 195 -5.81 10.50 -3.66
CA LEU A 195 -5.12 9.55 -2.78
C LEU A 195 -5.67 9.58 -1.36
N TRP A 196 -6.26 10.69 -0.90
CA TRP A 196 -6.66 10.88 0.50
C TRP A 196 -7.73 9.88 0.94
N PRO A 197 -8.88 9.72 0.25
CA PRO A 197 -9.89 8.76 0.69
C PRO A 197 -9.41 7.31 0.60
N LEU A 198 -8.52 7.00 -0.35
CA LEU A 198 -7.92 5.67 -0.45
C LEU A 198 -6.99 5.37 0.72
N ALA A 199 -6.13 6.31 1.12
CA ALA A 199 -5.23 6.12 2.25
C ALA A 199 -6.02 5.92 3.56
N VAL A 200 -7.11 6.70 3.76
CA VAL A 200 -8.00 6.55 4.92
C VAL A 200 -8.75 5.21 4.86
N ALA A 201 -9.32 4.84 3.71
CA ALA A 201 -10.01 3.57 3.54
C ALA A 201 -9.07 2.38 3.78
N HIS A 202 -7.84 2.43 3.28
CA HIS A 202 -6.81 1.42 3.53
C HIS A 202 -6.53 1.32 5.04
N ALA A 203 -6.27 2.43 5.72
CA ALA A 203 -6.01 2.42 7.17
C ALA A 203 -7.18 1.78 7.94
N ILE A 204 -8.43 2.12 7.62
CA ILE A 204 -9.62 1.52 8.25
C ILE A 204 -9.65 0.00 8.05
N LEU A 205 -9.53 -0.47 6.80
CA LEU A 205 -9.59 -1.90 6.47
C LEU A 205 -8.41 -2.66 7.10
N GLY A 206 -7.22 -2.08 7.07
CA GLY A 206 -6.02 -2.66 7.63
C GLY A 206 -6.07 -2.81 9.15
N ILE A 207 -6.57 -1.79 9.85
CA ILE A 207 -6.81 -1.86 11.30
C ILE A 207 -7.91 -2.90 11.59
N ALA A 208 -8.97 -2.96 10.77
CA ALA A 208 -10.02 -3.97 10.92
C ALA A 208 -9.46 -5.39 10.83
N ILE A 209 -8.59 -5.67 9.85
CA ILE A 209 -7.90 -6.96 9.74
C ILE A 209 -7.11 -7.24 11.03
N ALA A 210 -6.30 -6.28 11.49
CA ALA A 210 -5.44 -6.46 12.66
C ALA A 210 -6.19 -6.79 13.95
N ILE A 211 -7.43 -6.30 14.12
CA ILE A 211 -8.24 -6.54 15.33
C ILE A 211 -9.24 -7.70 15.18
N THR A 212 -9.56 -8.13 13.95
CA THR A 212 -10.61 -9.14 13.70
C THR A 212 -10.05 -10.51 13.35
N ILE A 213 -8.88 -10.59 12.72
CA ILE A 213 -8.28 -11.85 12.27
C ILE A 213 -7.33 -12.40 13.35
N PRO A 214 -7.51 -13.68 13.76
CA PRO A 214 -6.57 -14.34 14.63
C PRO A 214 -5.15 -14.47 14.03
N GLY A 215 -4.16 -14.20 14.86
CA GLY A 215 -2.74 -14.22 14.53
C GLY A 215 -2.22 -15.60 14.16
N HIS A 216 -2.86 -16.69 14.58
CA HIS A 216 -2.50 -18.02 14.08
C HIS A 216 -2.95 -18.24 12.61
N LEU A 217 -3.85 -17.40 12.06
CA LEU A 217 -4.28 -17.46 10.67
C LEU A 217 -3.43 -16.55 9.76
N ASP A 218 -3.13 -15.33 10.22
CA ASP A 218 -2.48 -14.30 9.39
C ASP A 218 -1.10 -13.85 9.93
N HIS A 219 -0.61 -14.46 11.01
CA HIS A 219 0.64 -14.12 11.68
C HIS A 219 0.73 -12.63 12.07
N ASN A 220 -0.40 -12.02 12.47
CA ASN A 220 -0.54 -10.59 12.79
C ASN A 220 -0.08 -9.71 11.62
N MET A 221 -0.62 -9.98 10.42
CA MET A 221 -0.32 -9.29 9.17
C MET A 221 1.16 -9.27 8.76
N ARG A 222 1.97 -10.23 9.23
CA ARG A 222 3.38 -10.32 8.85
C ARG A 222 3.55 -10.82 7.42
N VAL A 223 4.66 -10.43 6.81
CA VAL A 223 5.04 -10.79 5.43
C VAL A 223 6.53 -11.15 5.37
N GLY A 224 6.94 -11.83 4.30
CA GLY A 224 8.33 -12.24 4.06
C GLY A 224 8.93 -13.05 5.20
N ILE A 225 10.18 -12.74 5.55
CA ILE A 225 10.92 -13.46 6.59
C ILE A 225 10.23 -13.33 7.97
N SER A 226 9.54 -12.22 8.21
CA SER A 226 8.81 -12.00 9.47
C SER A 226 7.60 -12.92 9.61
N TYR A 227 6.99 -13.36 8.51
CA TYR A 227 5.92 -14.35 8.56
C TYR A 227 6.46 -15.74 8.91
N LEU A 228 7.58 -16.14 8.30
CA LEU A 228 8.21 -17.45 8.51
C LEU A 228 8.82 -17.60 9.92
N THR A 229 9.27 -16.50 10.50
CA THR A 229 9.86 -16.45 11.85
C THR A 229 8.85 -16.01 12.91
N TRP A 230 7.55 -16.02 12.59
CA TRP A 230 6.52 -15.65 13.55
C TRP A 230 6.45 -16.67 14.68
N VAL A 231 6.32 -16.16 15.89
CA VAL A 231 6.06 -16.94 17.10
C VAL A 231 4.85 -16.30 17.75
N ASP A 232 3.86 -17.13 18.09
CA ASP A 232 2.70 -16.66 18.82
C ASP A 232 3.16 -16.18 20.20
N ARG A 233 3.14 -14.87 20.42
CA ARG A 233 3.44 -14.28 21.71
C ARG A 233 2.13 -13.74 22.29
N PRO A 234 1.74 -14.17 23.50
CA PRO A 234 0.57 -13.60 24.15
C PRO A 234 0.76 -12.08 24.28
N ILE A 235 -0.30 -11.33 23.94
CA ILE A 235 -0.33 -9.88 24.08
C ILE A 235 -0.39 -9.60 25.59
N ILE A 236 0.79 -9.37 26.19
CA ILE A 236 1.02 -8.97 27.59
C ILE A 236 0.91 -10.14 28.60
N SER A 237 2.07 -10.69 29.02
CA SER A 237 2.34 -10.78 30.46
C SER A 237 3.20 -9.56 30.80
N GLU A 238 2.71 -8.68 31.67
CA GLU A 238 3.62 -7.83 32.42
C GLU A 238 4.66 -8.72 33.11
N SER A 239 5.90 -8.22 33.20
CA SER A 239 7.08 -8.84 33.81
C SER A 239 7.83 -9.92 33.00
N VAL A 240 8.64 -9.46 32.04
CA VAL A 240 10.01 -10.00 31.92
C VAL A 240 10.95 -8.79 31.97
N PRO A 241 11.76 -8.62 33.04
CA PRO A 241 12.75 -7.56 33.08
C PRO A 241 13.73 -7.77 31.92
N PHE A 242 14.08 -6.68 31.25
CA PHE A 242 15.19 -6.67 30.30
C PHE A 242 16.43 -7.30 30.93
N PRO A 243 17.12 -8.26 30.30
CA PRO A 243 18.53 -8.41 30.56
C PRO A 243 19.23 -7.23 29.87
N ASN A 244 19.69 -6.27 30.68
CA ASN A 244 20.82 -5.42 30.31
C ASN A 244 22.12 -6.13 30.71
N PRO A 245 23.28 -5.80 30.13
CA PRO A 245 23.55 -5.04 28.90
C PRO A 245 23.98 -5.93 27.71
#